data_AF-A0A8H5HK24-F1
#
_entry.id   AF-A0A8H5HK24-F1
#
_cell.length_a   1.000
_cell.length_b   1.000
_cell.length_c   1.000
_cell.angle_alpha   90.00
_cell.angle_beta   90.00
_cell.angle_gamma   90.00
#
_symmetry.space_group_name_H-M   'P 1'
#
loop_
_entity.id
_entity.type
_entity.pdbx_description
1 polymer ?
#
loop_
_entity_poly.entity_id
_entity_poly.type
_entity_poly.pdbx_seq_one_letter_code
_entity_poly.pdbx_strand_id
1 'polypeptide(L)'
;MSTNITPPLLLPEALGFSPQLLLDDIINIVNDTIAQGVNGMEDFLRQWADRRSEENRDWDSTEELEQGLAAFETLLEHHTDVALDFFEAWALKNIFSIPPDLPVVLPHQHGLDLTAKPERENELVDEISELRVQLEHQRRLKRLYKRAYRTSKQQRAHSERRFEQLSSILVPEKLDTLARLPSDLRTMYDSVSKLPPLDPALIATLPAAEPGKHEWETSKAGYTNWATVQLLARTKTDQGAQASSMVDQMIRKMSEVGDAGQLRKAVEITESVRTGVQDVDVTMDVSEDS
;
A
#
# COMPACT_ATOMS: atom_id res chain seq x y z
N MET A 1 45.65 37.09 17.26
CA MET A 1 44.40 37.45 16.56
C MET A 1 44.07 36.28 15.67
N SER A 2 43.24 35.37 16.17
CA SER A 2 42.73 34.26 15.36
C SER A 2 41.77 34.85 14.36
N THR A 3 42.07 34.74 13.06
CA THR A 3 41.11 35.08 12.01
C THR A 3 39.95 34.09 12.14
N ASN A 4 38.86 34.50 12.79
CA ASN A 4 37.62 33.73 12.81
C ASN A 4 37.13 33.70 11.36
N ILE A 5 37.42 32.63 10.64
CA ILE A 5 36.88 32.43 9.30
C ILE A 5 35.41 32.05 9.51
N THR A 6 34.49 32.89 9.04
CA THR A 6 33.06 32.57 9.04
C THR A 6 32.87 31.24 8.29
N PRO A 7 32.20 30.24 8.89
CA PRO A 7 32.01 28.97 8.21
C PRO A 7 31.21 29.19 6.92
N PRO A 8 31.70 28.71 5.76
CA PRO A 8 31.07 28.97 4.46
C PRO A 8 29.66 28.37 4.33
N LEU A 9 29.32 27.43 5.21
CA LEU A 9 28.03 26.73 5.24
C LEU A 9 26.96 27.43 6.10
N LEU A 10 27.34 28.40 6.94
CA LEU A 10 26.42 29.06 7.86
C LEU A 10 25.26 29.73 7.13
N LEU A 11 25.58 30.36 6.00
CA LEU A 11 24.62 31.15 5.25
C LEU A 11 23.69 30.26 4.41
N PRO A 12 24.18 29.25 3.66
CA PRO A 12 23.31 28.23 3.06
C PRO A 12 22.44 27.49 4.08
N GLU A 13 22.95 27.21 5.28
CA GLU A 13 22.19 26.57 6.36
C GLU A 13 21.09 27.50 6.91
N ALA A 14 21.37 28.79 7.05
CA ALA A 14 20.40 29.79 7.51
C ALA A 14 19.27 30.03 6.49
N LEU A 15 19.61 30.09 5.20
CA LEU A 15 18.65 30.35 4.13
C LEU A 15 17.93 29.08 3.65
N GLY A 16 18.53 27.91 3.84
CA GLY A 16 18.07 26.64 3.27
C GLY A 16 18.41 26.46 1.78
N PHE A 17 19.11 27.41 1.17
CA PHE A 17 19.57 27.37 -0.22
C PHE A 17 20.88 28.17 -0.38
N SER A 18 21.63 27.92 -1.44
CA SER A 18 22.83 28.72 -1.76
C SER A 18 22.45 30.07 -2.36
N PRO A 19 22.96 31.21 -1.85
CA PRO A 19 22.68 32.53 -2.42
C PRO A 19 23.02 32.67 -3.90
N GLN A 20 24.02 31.93 -4.38
CA GLN A 20 24.39 31.92 -5.79
C GLN A 20 23.22 31.47 -6.67
N LEU A 21 22.46 30.45 -6.25
CA LEU A 21 21.29 29.98 -7.00
C LEU A 21 20.22 31.06 -7.15
N LEU A 22 20.01 31.86 -6.10
CA LEU A 22 19.06 32.97 -6.17
C LEU A 22 19.53 34.06 -7.15
N LEU A 23 20.83 34.36 -7.17
CA LEU A 23 21.40 35.33 -8.09
C LEU A 23 21.34 34.83 -9.53
N ASP A 24 21.65 33.56 -9.77
CA ASP A 24 21.50 32.91 -11.08
C ASP A 24 20.05 32.99 -11.58
N ASP A 25 19.09 32.65 -10.71
CA ASP A 25 17.66 32.73 -11.05
C ASP A 25 17.24 34.17 -11.39
N ILE A 26 17.74 35.19 -10.66
CA ILE A 26 17.47 36.60 -10.95
C ILE A 26 18.06 36.98 -12.31
N ILE A 27 19.31 36.59 -12.60
CA ILE A 27 19.97 36.88 -13.88
C ILE A 27 19.16 36.28 -15.04
N ASN A 28 18.74 35.02 -14.89
CA ASN A 28 17.92 34.34 -15.89
C ASN A 28 16.59 35.09 -16.13
N ILE A 29 15.89 35.48 -15.07
CA ILE A 29 14.62 36.23 -15.19
C ILE A 29 14.84 37.59 -15.87
N VAL A 30 15.93 38.29 -15.55
CA VAL A 30 16.24 39.59 -16.17
C VAL A 30 16.51 39.42 -17.66
N ASN A 31 17.30 38.44 -18.05
CA ASN A 31 17.60 38.15 -19.46
C ASN A 31 16.33 37.77 -20.24
N ASP A 32 15.48 36.92 -19.67
CA ASP A 32 14.19 36.57 -20.26
C ASP A 32 13.27 37.80 -20.41
N THR A 33 13.29 38.70 -19.43
CA THR A 33 12.49 39.94 -19.44
C THR A 33 13.00 40.92 -20.49
N ILE A 34 14.31 41.01 -20.67
CA ILE A 34 14.93 41.85 -21.72
C ILE A 34 14.53 41.33 -23.10
N ALA A 35 14.67 40.03 -23.35
CA ALA A 35 14.27 39.42 -24.61
C ALA A 35 12.77 39.65 -24.90
N GLN A 36 11.90 39.48 -23.90
CA GLN A 36 10.47 39.78 -24.03
C GLN A 36 10.20 41.27 -24.32
N GLY A 37 10.95 42.16 -23.68
CA GLY A 37 10.86 43.61 -23.89
C GLY A 37 11.28 44.03 -25.31
N VAL A 38 12.36 43.46 -25.83
CA VAL A 38 12.85 43.69 -27.20
C VAL A 38 11.84 43.16 -28.22
N ASN A 39 11.33 41.93 -28.04
CA ASN A 39 10.29 41.36 -28.91
C ASN A 39 9.01 42.22 -28.92
N GLY A 40 8.56 42.70 -27.76
CA GLY A 40 7.40 43.59 -27.69
C GLY A 40 7.62 44.94 -28.38
N MET A 41 8.86 45.46 -28.31
CA MET A 41 9.27 46.67 -29.04
C MET A 41 9.30 46.42 -30.55
N GLU A 42 9.80 45.25 -30.99
CA GLU A 42 9.81 44.83 -32.38
C GLU A 42 8.41 44.85 -32.99
N ASP A 43 7.45 44.19 -32.33
CA ASP A 43 6.06 44.12 -32.79
C ASP A 43 5.44 45.52 -32.92
N PHE A 44 5.72 46.40 -31.97
CA PHE A 44 5.22 47.78 -32.01
C PHE A 44 5.86 48.60 -33.15
N LEU A 45 7.17 48.47 -33.33
CA LEU A 45 7.90 49.20 -34.36
C LEU A 45 7.58 48.69 -35.77
N ARG A 46 7.38 47.38 -35.95
CA ARG A 46 6.89 46.79 -37.20
C ARG A 46 5.50 47.34 -37.56
N GLN A 47 4.55 47.32 -36.61
CA GLN A 47 3.22 47.92 -36.81
C GLN A 47 3.27 49.43 -37.09
N TRP A 48 4.25 50.13 -36.53
CA TRP A 48 4.47 51.54 -36.82
C TRP A 48 5.03 51.78 -38.22
N ALA A 49 5.99 50.96 -38.66
CA ALA A 49 6.60 51.01 -39.98
C ALA A 49 5.59 50.67 -41.09
N ASP A 50 4.79 49.61 -40.91
CA ASP A 50 3.77 49.16 -41.88
C ASP A 50 2.72 50.24 -42.15
N ARG A 51 2.25 50.93 -41.11
CA ARG A 51 1.29 52.05 -41.26
C ARG A 51 1.88 53.21 -42.09
N ARG A 52 3.19 53.39 -42.05
CA ARG A 52 3.89 54.49 -42.70
C ARG A 52 4.29 54.15 -44.13
N SER A 53 4.57 52.88 -44.43
CA SER A 53 4.80 52.40 -45.80
C SER A 53 3.52 52.43 -46.65
N GLU A 54 2.34 52.28 -46.03
CA GLU A 54 1.04 52.51 -46.68
C GLU A 54 0.87 53.98 -47.15
N GLU A 55 1.41 54.95 -46.41
CA GLU A 55 1.36 56.38 -46.73
C GLU A 55 2.48 56.83 -47.70
N ASN A 56 3.66 56.19 -47.68
CA ASN A 56 4.81 56.51 -48.51
C ASN A 56 5.41 55.26 -49.17
N ARG A 57 5.15 55.08 -50.48
CA ARG A 57 5.50 53.86 -51.26
C ARG A 57 6.99 53.60 -51.51
N ASP A 58 7.88 54.53 -51.18
CA ASP A 58 9.33 54.43 -51.46
C ASP A 58 10.19 54.18 -50.21
N TRP A 59 9.59 53.93 -49.04
CA TRP A 59 10.31 53.76 -47.78
C TRP A 59 10.29 52.30 -47.32
N ASP A 60 11.35 51.56 -47.65
CA ASP A 60 11.61 50.21 -47.13
C ASP A 60 12.63 50.27 -45.98
N SER A 61 12.17 50.72 -44.82
CA SER A 61 12.99 50.82 -43.59
C SER A 61 12.79 49.65 -42.64
N THR A 62 12.30 48.53 -43.16
CA THR A 62 12.22 47.28 -42.39
C THR A 62 13.63 46.78 -42.03
N GLU A 63 14.57 46.83 -42.99
CA GLU A 63 15.97 46.42 -42.78
C GLU A 63 16.72 47.34 -41.79
N GLU A 64 16.56 48.66 -41.91
CA GLU A 64 17.16 49.62 -40.98
C GLU A 64 16.61 49.47 -39.55
N LEU A 65 15.32 49.11 -39.44
CA LEU A 65 14.68 48.85 -38.17
C LEU A 65 15.19 47.57 -37.51
N GLU A 66 15.29 46.48 -38.27
CA GLU A 66 15.86 45.21 -37.79
C GLU A 66 17.32 45.39 -37.36
N GLN A 67 18.12 46.12 -38.14
CA GLN A 67 19.51 46.43 -37.79
C GLN A 67 19.62 47.31 -36.53
N GLY A 68 18.77 48.33 -36.41
CA GLY A 68 18.74 49.21 -35.24
C GLY A 68 18.28 48.48 -33.97
N LEU A 69 17.29 47.59 -34.10
CA LEU A 69 16.80 46.76 -33.00
C LEU A 69 17.87 45.77 -32.55
N ALA A 70 18.53 45.08 -33.46
CA ALA A 70 19.62 44.16 -33.14
C ALA A 70 20.79 44.87 -32.45
N ALA A 71 21.15 46.08 -32.90
CA ALA A 71 22.16 46.90 -32.24
C ALA A 71 21.73 47.35 -30.83
N PHE A 72 20.44 47.66 -30.63
CA PHE A 72 19.88 47.99 -29.33
C PHE A 72 19.85 46.79 -28.38
N GLU A 73 19.46 45.61 -28.86
CA GLU A 73 19.46 44.36 -28.11
C GLU A 73 20.86 44.03 -27.62
N THR A 74 21.86 44.01 -28.51
CA THR A 74 23.26 43.77 -28.12
C THR A 74 23.78 44.80 -27.11
N LEU A 75 23.41 46.08 -27.27
CA LEU A 75 23.79 47.14 -26.34
C LEU A 75 23.16 46.92 -24.96
N LEU A 76 21.88 46.55 -24.94
CA LEU A 76 21.13 46.32 -23.72
C LEU A 76 21.68 45.10 -22.97
N GLU A 77 21.87 43.97 -23.67
CA GLU A 77 22.51 42.76 -23.15
C GLU A 77 23.87 43.06 -22.53
N HIS A 78 24.73 43.78 -23.26
CA HIS A 78 26.06 44.11 -22.75
C HIS A 78 26.01 44.95 -21.46
N HIS A 79 25.13 45.95 -21.40
CA HIS A 79 24.99 46.78 -20.21
C HIS A 79 24.34 46.04 -19.05
N THR A 80 23.39 45.16 -19.32
CA THR A 80 22.73 44.36 -18.29
C THR A 80 23.65 43.30 -17.72
N ASP A 81 24.46 42.63 -18.54
CA ASP A 81 25.46 41.67 -18.07
C ASP A 81 26.45 42.33 -17.11
N VAL A 82 27.03 43.47 -17.51
CA VAL A 82 27.97 44.21 -16.66
C VAL A 82 27.30 44.67 -15.36
N ALA A 83 26.06 45.17 -15.42
CA ALA A 83 25.34 45.60 -14.24
C ALA A 83 25.00 44.43 -13.30
N LEU A 84 24.64 43.27 -13.86
CA LEU A 84 24.31 42.07 -13.12
C LEU A 84 25.56 41.44 -12.48
N ASP A 85 26.70 41.44 -13.16
CA ASP A 85 27.99 41.03 -12.57
C ASP A 85 28.35 41.88 -11.35
N PHE A 86 28.18 43.21 -11.44
CA PHE A 86 28.40 44.10 -10.30
C PHE A 86 27.40 43.88 -9.18
N PHE A 87 26.13 43.63 -9.54
CA PHE A 87 25.09 43.32 -8.58
C PHE A 87 25.38 42.00 -7.85
N GLU A 88 25.78 40.94 -8.56
CA GLU A 88 26.13 39.64 -7.99
C GLU A 88 27.29 39.80 -6.99
N ALA A 89 28.38 40.43 -7.42
CA ALA A 89 29.55 40.66 -6.57
C ALA A 89 29.20 41.53 -5.35
N TRP A 90 28.37 42.54 -5.52
CA TRP A 90 27.93 43.40 -4.42
C TRP A 90 27.00 42.66 -3.45
N ALA A 91 26.06 41.86 -3.95
CA ALA A 91 25.13 41.09 -3.15
C ALA A 91 25.86 40.05 -2.31
N LEU A 92 26.80 39.29 -2.89
CA LEU A 92 27.62 38.32 -2.15
C LEU A 92 28.51 38.98 -1.09
N LYS A 93 29.00 40.20 -1.35
CA LYS A 93 29.88 40.89 -0.40
C LYS A 93 29.15 41.61 0.73
N ASN A 94 27.92 42.07 0.51
CA ASN A 94 27.19 42.93 1.46
C ASN A 94 25.94 42.29 2.04
N ILE A 95 25.07 41.72 1.20
CA ILE A 95 23.80 41.13 1.64
C ILE A 95 24.07 39.72 2.18
N PHE A 96 24.75 38.90 1.38
CA PHE A 96 25.07 37.52 1.72
C PHE A 96 26.47 37.39 2.33
N SER A 97 26.80 38.30 3.24
CA SER A 97 28.06 38.29 3.97
C SER A 97 27.81 38.43 5.46
N ILE A 98 28.38 37.52 6.23
CA ILE A 98 28.30 37.54 7.69
C ILE A 98 29.69 37.93 8.20
N PRO A 99 29.80 39.01 8.99
CA PRO A 99 31.09 39.46 9.51
C PRO A 99 31.72 38.38 10.40
N PRO A 100 33.05 38.16 10.30
CA PRO A 100 33.77 37.10 11.01
C PRO A 100 33.74 37.24 12.54
N ASP A 101 33.47 38.45 13.03
CA ASP A 101 33.47 38.76 14.45
C ASP A 101 32.10 38.53 15.12
N LEU A 102 31.07 38.17 14.35
CA LEU A 102 29.72 37.96 14.87
C LEU A 102 29.47 36.47 15.14
N PRO A 103 29.27 36.05 16.41
CA PRO A 103 28.88 34.69 16.74
C PRO A 103 27.40 34.49 16.42
N VAL A 104 27.10 34.17 15.16
CA VAL A 104 25.75 33.82 14.73
C VAL A 104 25.47 32.38 15.13
N VAL A 105 24.41 32.18 15.90
CA VAL A 105 23.88 30.86 16.26
C VAL A 105 22.51 30.72 15.61
N LEU A 106 22.32 29.70 14.79
CA LEU A 106 21.03 29.46 14.15
C LEU A 106 20.04 28.85 15.15
N PRO A 107 18.73 29.06 14.96
CA PRO A 107 17.71 28.56 15.90
C PRO A 107 17.78 27.04 16.14
N HIS A 108 18.14 26.25 15.12
CA HIS A 108 18.29 24.79 15.24
C HIS A 108 19.64 24.35 15.83
N GLN A 109 20.61 25.25 15.91
CA GLN A 109 21.87 25.03 16.64
C GLN A 109 21.70 25.35 18.13
N HIS A 110 20.58 25.97 18.52
CA HIS A 110 20.28 26.27 19.92
C HIS A 110 20.04 24.98 20.71
N GLY A 111 20.96 24.66 21.62
CA GLY A 111 20.91 23.43 22.43
C GLY A 111 21.62 22.24 21.81
N LEU A 112 22.38 22.44 20.73
CA LEU A 112 23.28 21.42 20.20
C LEU A 112 24.48 21.26 21.15
N ASP A 113 24.55 20.12 21.82
CA ASP A 113 25.68 19.77 22.68
C ASP A 113 26.80 19.13 21.86
N LEU A 114 27.75 19.96 21.43
CA LEU A 114 28.94 19.51 20.69
C LEU A 114 29.99 18.82 21.58
N THR A 115 29.72 18.64 22.88
CA THR A 115 30.61 17.93 23.81
C THR A 115 30.32 16.42 23.90
N ALA A 116 29.31 15.94 23.16
CA ALA A 116 28.97 14.54 23.10
C ALA A 116 30.16 13.69 22.60
N LYS A 117 30.45 12.61 23.31
CA LYS A 117 31.48 11.65 22.91
C LYS A 117 30.99 10.81 21.73
N PRO A 118 31.88 10.42 20.79
CA PRO A 118 31.50 9.58 19.65
C PRO A 118 30.97 8.19 20.08
N GLU A 119 31.37 7.71 21.26
CA GLU A 119 30.80 6.49 21.86
C GLU A 119 29.30 6.62 22.12
N ARG A 120 28.86 7.78 22.61
CA ARG A 120 27.45 8.04 22.90
C ARG A 120 26.61 8.14 21.62
N GLU A 121 27.18 8.69 20.55
CA GLU A 121 26.51 8.72 19.25
C GLU A 121 26.28 7.30 18.71
N ASN A 122 27.29 6.42 18.82
CA ASN A 122 27.15 5.03 18.40
C ASN A 122 26.11 4.28 19.23
N GLU A 123 26.10 4.45 20.55
CA GLU A 123 25.06 3.88 21.42
C GLU A 123 23.66 4.33 21.01
N LEU A 124 23.46 5.61 20.67
CA LEU A 124 22.18 6.13 20.22
C LEU A 124 21.79 5.58 18.83
N VAL A 125 22.75 5.40 17.93
CA VAL A 125 22.52 4.77 16.63
C VAL A 125 22.09 3.31 16.80
N ASP A 126 22.74 2.58 17.71
CA ASP A 126 22.39 1.21 18.06
C ASP A 126 20.99 1.14 18.68
N GLU A 127 20.67 2.03 19.63
CA GLU A 127 19.32 2.16 20.22
C GLU A 127 18.26 2.44 19.13
N ILE A 128 18.54 3.33 18.19
CA ILE A 128 17.63 3.60 17.05
C ILE A 128 17.45 2.34 16.21
N SER A 129 18.50 1.55 15.99
CA SER A 129 18.42 0.30 15.23
C SER A 129 17.56 -0.75 15.95
N GLU A 130 17.72 -0.87 17.27
CA GLU A 130 16.92 -1.76 18.11
C GLU A 130 15.44 -1.34 18.11
N LEU A 131 15.16 -0.04 18.26
CA LEU A 131 13.80 0.50 18.19
C LEU A 131 13.15 0.26 16.83
N ARG A 132 13.90 0.33 15.74
CA ARG A 132 13.40 -0.03 14.40
C ARG A 132 12.98 -1.50 14.34
N VAL A 133 13.80 -2.40 14.87
CA VAL A 133 13.50 -3.84 14.94
C VAL A 133 12.27 -4.09 15.81
N GLN A 134 12.17 -3.46 16.98
CA GLN A 134 11.00 -3.55 17.85
C GLN A 134 9.73 -3.05 17.15
N LEU A 135 9.80 -1.93 16.41
CA LEU A 135 8.69 -1.40 15.63
C LEU A 135 8.22 -2.39 14.56
N GLU A 136 9.15 -3.07 13.88
CA GLU A 136 8.83 -4.11 12.91
C GLU A 136 8.13 -5.31 13.54
N HIS A 137 8.61 -5.77 14.70
CA HIS A 137 7.96 -6.81 15.48
C HIS A 137 6.54 -6.41 15.89
N GLN A 138 6.35 -5.20 16.41
CA GLN A 138 5.02 -4.68 16.75
C GLN A 138 4.11 -4.58 15.52
N ARG A 139 4.63 -4.12 14.37
CA ARG A 139 3.88 -4.07 13.10
C ARG A 139 3.50 -5.47 12.60
N ARG A 140 4.37 -6.47 12.74
CA ARG A 140 4.07 -7.87 12.40
C ARG A 140 2.99 -8.44 13.32
N LEU A 141 3.12 -8.24 14.63
CA LEU A 141 2.17 -8.69 15.62
C LEU A 141 0.78 -8.06 15.41
N LYS A 142 0.72 -6.74 15.14
CA LYS A 142 -0.51 -6.03 14.78
C LYS A 142 -1.18 -6.63 13.54
N ARG A 143 -0.42 -7.01 12.52
CA ARG A 143 -0.96 -7.68 11.32
C ARG A 143 -1.55 -9.05 11.65
N LEU A 144 -0.88 -9.84 12.48
CA LEU A 144 -1.38 -11.14 12.94
C LEU A 144 -2.67 -10.99 13.76
N TYR A 145 -2.71 -10.08 14.74
CA TYR A 145 -3.92 -9.81 15.52
C TYR A 145 -5.09 -9.35 14.66
N LYS A 146 -4.86 -8.47 13.68
CA LYS A 146 -5.92 -8.06 12.74
C LYS A 146 -6.47 -9.25 11.93
N ARG A 147 -5.61 -10.19 11.52
CA ARG A 147 -6.03 -11.42 10.83
C ARG A 147 -6.85 -12.31 11.76
N ALA A 148 -6.34 -12.60 12.96
CA ALA A 148 -7.03 -13.41 13.96
C ALA A 148 -8.39 -12.83 14.35
N TYR A 149 -8.45 -11.51 14.55
CA TYR A 149 -9.70 -10.80 14.84
C TYR A 149 -10.73 -10.95 13.73
N ARG A 150 -10.33 -10.83 12.45
CA ARG A 150 -11.24 -11.03 11.31
C ARG A 150 -11.78 -12.46 11.26
N THR A 151 -10.92 -13.46 11.43
CA THR A 151 -11.31 -14.87 11.46
C THR A 151 -12.26 -15.16 12.61
N SER A 152 -11.95 -14.67 13.81
CA SER A 152 -12.80 -14.82 14.99
C SER A 152 -14.17 -14.15 14.79
N LYS A 153 -14.21 -12.95 14.21
CA LYS A 153 -15.47 -12.26 13.87
C LYS A 153 -16.32 -13.05 12.88
N GLN A 154 -15.70 -13.64 11.85
CA GLN A 154 -16.40 -14.49 10.89
C GLN A 154 -16.94 -15.77 11.53
N GLN A 155 -16.13 -16.45 12.35
CA GLN A 155 -16.56 -17.63 13.09
C GLN A 155 -17.73 -17.32 14.03
N ARG A 156 -17.66 -16.19 14.74
CA ARG A 156 -18.76 -15.73 15.59
C ARG A 156 -20.05 -15.53 14.80
N ALA A 157 -20.01 -14.80 13.69
CA ALA A 157 -21.18 -14.58 12.84
C ALA A 157 -21.74 -15.90 12.28
N HIS A 158 -20.89 -16.85 11.93
CA HIS A 158 -21.32 -18.17 11.48
C HIS A 158 -22.00 -18.97 12.60
N SER A 159 -21.42 -18.97 13.81
CA SER A 159 -22.01 -19.61 14.98
C SER A 159 -23.34 -18.97 15.38
N GLU A 160 -23.46 -17.64 15.30
CA GLU A 160 -24.70 -16.90 15.54
C GLU A 160 -25.79 -17.31 14.53
N ARG A 161 -25.48 -17.35 13.22
CA ARG A 161 -26.44 -17.84 12.20
C ARG A 161 -26.88 -19.28 12.43
N ARG A 162 -25.94 -20.17 12.80
CA ARG A 162 -26.27 -21.57 13.13
C ARG A 162 -27.16 -21.63 14.37
N PHE A 163 -26.89 -20.81 15.36
CA PHE A 163 -27.73 -20.71 16.54
C PHE A 163 -29.12 -20.20 16.19
N GLU A 164 -29.26 -19.16 15.38
CA GLU A 164 -30.55 -18.67 14.89
C GLU A 164 -31.32 -19.77 14.13
N GLN A 165 -30.68 -20.48 13.22
CA GLN A 165 -31.28 -21.61 12.50
C GLN A 165 -31.73 -22.72 13.44
N LEU A 166 -30.88 -23.17 14.35
CA LEU A 166 -31.23 -24.19 15.34
C LEU A 166 -32.36 -23.69 16.26
N SER A 167 -32.30 -22.44 16.72
CA SER A 167 -33.35 -21.85 17.55
C SER A 167 -34.71 -21.83 16.84
N SER A 168 -34.73 -21.61 15.52
CA SER A 168 -35.96 -21.63 14.71
C SER A 168 -36.56 -23.03 14.50
N ILE A 169 -35.75 -24.07 14.69
CA ILE A 169 -36.14 -25.49 14.60
C ILE A 169 -36.52 -26.02 15.99
N LEU A 170 -35.80 -25.57 17.02
CA LEU A 170 -35.99 -25.93 18.43
C LEU A 170 -37.20 -25.21 19.07
N VAL A 171 -38.04 -24.55 18.26
CA VAL A 171 -39.35 -24.06 18.71
C VAL A 171 -40.20 -25.27 19.14
N PRO A 172 -40.78 -25.28 20.36
CA PRO A 172 -41.47 -26.44 20.92
C PRO A 172 -42.52 -27.06 19.98
N GLU A 173 -43.27 -26.23 19.26
CA GLU A 173 -44.31 -26.66 18.32
C GLU A 173 -43.77 -27.52 17.15
N LYS A 174 -42.55 -27.23 16.69
CA LYS A 174 -41.90 -28.01 15.62
C LYS A 174 -41.25 -29.28 16.16
N LEU A 175 -40.78 -29.26 17.41
CA LEU A 175 -40.25 -30.47 18.05
C LEU A 175 -41.34 -31.53 18.24
N ASP A 176 -42.55 -31.12 18.59
CA ASP A 176 -43.68 -32.04 18.73
C ASP A 176 -44.09 -32.69 17.40
N THR A 177 -44.01 -31.95 16.28
CA THR A 177 -44.27 -32.51 14.94
C THR A 177 -43.13 -33.41 14.47
N LEU A 178 -41.86 -33.03 14.72
CA LEU A 178 -40.70 -33.88 14.45
C LEU A 178 -40.70 -35.17 15.30
N ALA A 179 -41.22 -35.14 16.52
CA ALA A 179 -41.36 -36.32 17.37
C ALA A 179 -42.42 -37.31 16.86
N ARG A 180 -43.42 -36.84 16.09
CA ARG A 180 -44.48 -37.66 15.48
C ARG A 180 -44.09 -38.23 14.10
N LEU A 181 -43.15 -37.61 13.39
CA LEU A 181 -42.68 -38.10 12.08
C LEU A 181 -42.17 -39.56 12.08
N PRO A 182 -41.40 -40.04 13.08
CA PRO A 182 -40.95 -41.43 13.10
C PRO A 182 -42.08 -42.43 13.20
N SER A 183 -43.15 -42.14 13.95
CA SER A 183 -44.32 -43.01 13.99
C SER A 183 -45.07 -42.97 12.66
N ASP A 184 -45.24 -41.80 12.06
CA ASP A 184 -45.94 -41.68 10.77
C ASP A 184 -45.18 -42.41 9.66
N LEU A 185 -43.84 -42.28 9.62
CA LEU A 185 -43.00 -43.03 8.68
C LEU A 185 -43.03 -44.54 8.90
N ARG A 186 -43.13 -44.99 10.16
CA ARG A 186 -43.33 -46.42 10.48
C ARG A 186 -44.69 -46.90 10.03
N THR A 187 -45.75 -46.14 10.23
CA THR A 187 -47.10 -46.51 9.74
C THR A 187 -47.17 -46.53 8.21
N MET A 188 -46.48 -45.60 7.55
CA MET A 188 -46.36 -45.59 6.10
C MET A 188 -45.55 -46.82 5.63
N TYR A 189 -44.42 -47.13 6.26
CA TYR A 189 -43.63 -48.31 5.96
C TYR A 189 -44.43 -49.61 6.16
N ASP A 190 -45.18 -49.71 7.25
CA ASP A 190 -46.06 -50.84 7.52
C ASP A 190 -47.20 -50.93 6.50
N SER A 191 -47.72 -49.79 6.02
CA SER A 191 -48.74 -49.78 4.96
C SER A 191 -48.17 -50.22 3.60
N VAL A 192 -46.95 -49.80 3.28
CA VAL A 192 -46.27 -50.14 2.03
C VAL A 192 -45.81 -51.61 2.04
N SER A 193 -45.32 -52.10 3.18
CA SER A 193 -44.91 -53.50 3.33
C SER A 193 -46.09 -54.48 3.39
N LYS A 194 -47.30 -54.01 3.72
CA LYS A 194 -48.55 -54.78 3.65
C LYS A 194 -49.26 -54.69 2.30
N LEU A 195 -48.74 -53.89 1.36
CA LEU A 195 -49.25 -53.94 -0.01
C LEU A 195 -48.95 -55.32 -0.59
N PRO A 196 -49.91 -55.94 -1.31
CA PRO A 196 -49.67 -57.20 -2.00
C PRO A 196 -48.46 -57.04 -2.94
N PRO A 197 -47.62 -58.07 -3.12
CA PRO A 197 -46.64 -58.05 -4.21
C PRO A 197 -47.40 -57.79 -5.51
N LEU A 198 -46.92 -56.82 -6.29
CA LEU A 198 -47.53 -56.46 -7.57
C LEU A 198 -47.70 -57.73 -8.42
N ASP A 199 -48.94 -58.08 -8.72
CA ASP A 199 -49.27 -59.24 -9.54
C ASP A 199 -48.60 -59.04 -10.92
N PRO A 200 -47.74 -59.98 -11.40
CA PRO A 200 -47.00 -59.80 -12.65
C PRO A 200 -47.91 -59.62 -13.88
N ALA A 201 -49.19 -60.01 -13.76
CA ALA A 201 -50.21 -59.79 -14.80
C ALA A 201 -50.68 -58.32 -14.91
N LEU A 202 -50.62 -57.52 -13.84
CA LEU A 202 -50.95 -56.09 -13.86
C LEU A 202 -49.76 -55.21 -14.29
N ILE A 203 -48.53 -55.67 -14.08
CA ILE A 203 -47.32 -55.01 -14.60
C ILE A 203 -47.27 -55.12 -16.13
N ALA A 204 -47.77 -56.22 -16.69
CA ALA A 204 -47.84 -56.43 -18.13
C ALA A 204 -48.92 -55.57 -18.83
N THR A 205 -49.88 -55.02 -18.09
CA THR A 205 -50.93 -54.12 -18.63
C THR A 205 -50.65 -52.64 -18.39
N LEU A 206 -49.61 -52.29 -17.62
CA LEU A 206 -49.08 -50.94 -17.62
C LEU A 206 -48.48 -50.64 -19.00
N PRO A 207 -48.79 -49.49 -19.63
CA PRO A 207 -48.21 -49.15 -20.91
C PRO A 207 -46.69 -49.16 -20.77
N ALA A 208 -46.03 -50.06 -21.52
CA ALA A 208 -44.59 -50.05 -21.65
C ALA A 208 -44.15 -48.63 -22.02
N ALA A 209 -43.11 -48.14 -21.34
CA ALA A 209 -42.57 -46.80 -21.55
C ALA A 209 -42.53 -46.44 -23.03
N GLU A 210 -43.21 -45.37 -23.44
CA GLU A 210 -43.10 -44.86 -24.80
C GLU A 210 -41.62 -44.58 -25.08
N PRO A 211 -41.01 -45.17 -26.12
CA PRO A 211 -39.60 -44.97 -26.40
C PRO A 211 -39.37 -43.49 -26.75
N GLY A 212 -38.81 -42.73 -25.79
CA GLY A 212 -38.43 -41.32 -25.99
C GLY A 212 -38.74 -40.36 -24.83
N LYS A 213 -39.52 -40.75 -23.81
CA LYS A 213 -39.73 -39.91 -22.60
C LYS A 213 -38.93 -40.43 -21.42
N HIS A 214 -38.37 -39.53 -20.61
CA HIS A 214 -37.54 -39.92 -19.48
C HIS A 214 -38.40 -40.53 -18.36
N GLU A 215 -37.87 -41.53 -17.65
CA GLU A 215 -38.60 -42.31 -16.63
C GLU A 215 -39.20 -41.44 -15.50
N TRP A 216 -38.62 -40.27 -15.24
CA TRP A 216 -39.10 -39.31 -14.25
C TRP A 216 -40.29 -38.46 -14.72
N GLU A 217 -40.57 -38.42 -16.02
CA GLU A 217 -41.71 -37.71 -16.61
C GLU A 217 -42.95 -38.62 -16.72
N THR A 218 -42.74 -39.94 -16.80
CA THR A 218 -43.82 -40.93 -17.01
C THR A 218 -44.38 -41.50 -15.70
N SER A 219 -43.62 -41.43 -14.60
CA SER A 219 -44.10 -41.90 -13.30
C SER A 219 -43.49 -41.13 -12.13
N LYS A 220 -44.29 -40.95 -11.06
CA LYS A 220 -43.84 -40.36 -9.79
C LYS A 220 -42.68 -41.13 -9.16
N ALA A 221 -42.66 -42.46 -9.34
CA ALA A 221 -41.58 -43.34 -8.89
C ALA A 221 -40.25 -43.04 -9.60
N GLY A 222 -40.30 -42.81 -10.92
CA GLY A 222 -39.13 -42.40 -11.69
C GLY A 222 -38.60 -41.04 -11.25
N TYR A 223 -39.48 -40.08 -10.91
CA TYR A 223 -39.06 -38.77 -10.38
C TYR A 223 -38.34 -38.91 -9.05
N THR A 224 -38.84 -39.75 -8.15
CA THR A 224 -38.19 -39.97 -6.86
C THR A 224 -36.81 -40.64 -7.01
N ASN A 225 -36.65 -41.58 -7.96
CA ASN A 225 -35.36 -42.22 -8.22
C ASN A 225 -34.36 -41.24 -8.88
N TRP A 226 -34.82 -40.42 -9.81
CA TRP A 226 -33.99 -39.36 -10.40
C TRP A 226 -33.55 -38.32 -9.34
N ALA A 227 -34.47 -37.89 -8.47
CA ALA A 227 -34.20 -36.90 -7.44
C ALA A 227 -33.19 -37.41 -6.40
N THR A 228 -33.28 -38.68 -5.97
CA THR A 228 -32.31 -39.28 -5.04
C THR A 228 -30.93 -39.42 -5.67
N VAL A 229 -30.85 -39.83 -6.94
CA VAL A 229 -29.59 -39.89 -7.70
C VAL A 229 -28.94 -38.51 -7.83
N GLN A 230 -29.73 -37.47 -8.10
CA GLN A 230 -29.22 -36.10 -8.22
C GLN A 230 -28.72 -35.53 -6.88
N LEU A 231 -29.40 -35.86 -5.78
CA LEU A 231 -29.02 -35.43 -4.44
C LEU A 231 -27.72 -36.12 -3.99
N LEU A 232 -27.57 -37.42 -4.27
CA LEU A 232 -26.33 -38.17 -4.06
C LEU A 232 -25.19 -37.61 -4.93
N ALA A 233 -25.45 -37.29 -6.19
CA ALA A 233 -24.45 -36.68 -7.08
C ALA A 233 -23.96 -35.33 -6.54
N ARG A 234 -24.86 -34.51 -5.99
CA ARG A 234 -24.51 -33.22 -5.37
C ARG A 234 -23.67 -33.36 -4.09
N THR A 235 -23.96 -34.36 -3.26
CA THR A 235 -23.11 -34.64 -2.09
C THR A 235 -21.72 -35.15 -2.47
N LYS A 236 -21.61 -35.89 -3.58
CA LYS A 236 -20.34 -36.40 -4.10
C LYS A 236 -19.48 -35.30 -4.73
N THR A 237 -20.09 -34.33 -5.41
CA THR A 237 -19.38 -33.15 -5.94
C THR A 237 -18.96 -32.18 -4.84
N ASP A 238 -19.77 -31.98 -3.80
CA ASP A 238 -19.37 -31.17 -2.63
C ASP A 238 -18.18 -31.78 -1.88
N GLN A 239 -18.16 -33.10 -1.69
CA GLN A 239 -17.02 -33.80 -1.06
C GLN A 239 -15.76 -33.76 -1.93
N GLY A 240 -15.88 -33.92 -3.26
CA GLY A 240 -14.73 -33.87 -4.18
C GLY A 240 -14.14 -32.46 -4.37
N ALA A 241 -14.99 -31.44 -4.48
CA ALA A 241 -14.56 -30.06 -4.70
C ALA A 241 -13.98 -29.42 -3.42
N GLN A 242 -14.55 -29.70 -2.23
CA GLN A 242 -13.96 -29.23 -0.98
C GLN A 242 -12.66 -29.94 -0.64
N ALA A 243 -12.54 -31.25 -0.85
CA ALA A 243 -11.32 -31.98 -0.53
C ALA A 243 -10.13 -31.55 -1.41
N SER A 244 -10.33 -31.43 -2.73
CA SER A 244 -9.26 -31.00 -3.65
C SER A 244 -8.86 -29.53 -3.41
N SER A 245 -9.83 -28.62 -3.23
CA SER A 245 -9.55 -27.21 -2.94
C SER A 245 -8.84 -27.01 -1.60
N MET A 246 -9.21 -27.76 -0.56
CA MET A 246 -8.58 -27.65 0.75
C MET A 246 -7.18 -28.27 0.77
N VAL A 247 -6.97 -29.37 0.06
CA VAL A 247 -5.63 -29.99 -0.10
C VAL A 247 -4.71 -29.09 -0.95
N ASP A 248 -5.20 -28.48 -2.04
CA ASP A 248 -4.41 -27.52 -2.82
C ASP A 248 -4.08 -26.24 -2.02
N GLN A 249 -5.02 -25.75 -1.21
CA GLN A 249 -4.75 -24.62 -0.30
C GLN A 249 -3.78 -25.00 0.82
N MET A 250 -3.81 -26.25 1.30
CA MET A 250 -2.90 -26.76 2.31
C MET A 250 -1.49 -26.96 1.75
N ILE A 251 -1.37 -27.49 0.52
CA ILE A 251 -0.08 -27.66 -0.18
C ILE A 251 0.54 -26.29 -0.48
N ARG A 252 -0.23 -25.30 -0.93
CA ARG A 252 0.26 -23.92 -1.14
C ARG A 252 0.70 -23.25 0.16
N LYS A 253 -0.03 -23.46 1.26
CA LYS A 253 0.38 -22.96 2.57
C LYS A 253 1.58 -23.72 3.16
N MET A 254 1.74 -25.01 2.83
CA MET A 254 2.92 -25.79 3.21
C MET A 254 4.15 -25.42 2.40
N SER A 255 4.02 -25.04 1.12
CA SER A 255 5.15 -24.50 0.35
C SER A 255 5.57 -23.10 0.82
N GLU A 256 4.65 -22.29 1.37
CA GLU A 256 4.99 -21.02 2.02
C GLU A 256 5.59 -21.19 3.42
N VAL A 257 5.33 -22.32 4.09
CA VAL A 257 5.82 -22.64 5.45
C VAL A 257 7.03 -23.59 5.42
N GLY A 258 7.39 -24.11 4.24
CA GLY A 258 8.31 -25.21 4.06
C GLY A 258 9.71 -24.81 3.62
N ASP A 259 10.36 -23.87 4.32
CA ASP A 259 11.81 -23.97 4.49
C ASP A 259 12.05 -24.59 5.88
N ALA A 260 11.93 -25.92 5.96
CA ALA A 260 12.12 -26.68 7.19
C ALA A 260 13.52 -26.44 7.83
N GLY A 261 14.48 -25.91 7.05
CA GLY A 261 15.76 -25.43 7.55
C GLY A 261 15.66 -24.17 8.42
N GLN A 262 14.69 -23.29 8.14
CA GLN A 262 14.50 -22.04 8.90
C GLN A 262 13.80 -22.27 10.24
N LEU A 263 12.84 -23.21 10.30
CA LEU A 263 12.23 -23.61 11.58
C LEU A 263 13.21 -24.36 12.47
N ARG A 264 14.06 -25.23 11.92
CA ARG A 264 15.11 -25.91 12.70
C ARG A 264 16.12 -24.91 13.28
N LYS A 265 16.57 -23.94 12.48
CA LYS A 265 17.43 -22.85 12.97
C LYS A 265 16.74 -21.99 14.02
N ALA A 266 15.45 -21.67 13.85
CA ALA A 266 14.72 -20.89 14.84
C ALA A 266 14.54 -21.63 16.17
N VAL A 267 14.29 -22.95 16.13
CA VAL A 267 14.18 -23.77 17.34
C VAL A 267 15.53 -23.91 18.06
N GLU A 268 16.60 -24.14 17.30
CA GLU A 268 17.98 -24.25 17.85
C GLU A 268 18.44 -22.93 18.50
N ILE A 269 18.06 -21.78 17.94
CA ILE A 269 18.29 -20.46 18.55
C ILE A 269 17.47 -20.29 19.84
N THR A 270 16.24 -20.79 19.89
CA THR A 270 15.42 -20.68 21.12
C THR A 270 15.88 -21.63 22.23
N GLU A 271 16.42 -22.80 21.88
CA GLU A 271 17.02 -23.72 22.87
C GLU A 271 18.32 -23.16 23.43
N SER A 272 19.19 -22.56 22.60
CA SER A 272 20.44 -21.95 23.07
C SER A 272 20.21 -20.73 23.97
N VAL A 273 19.18 -19.93 23.68
CA VAL A 273 18.77 -18.81 24.55
C VAL A 273 18.22 -19.32 25.88
N ARG A 274 17.43 -20.41 25.88
CA ARG A 274 16.89 -20.99 27.10
C ARG A 274 17.98 -21.57 28.01
N THR A 275 18.98 -22.25 27.44
CA THR A 275 20.12 -22.77 28.20
C THR A 275 20.98 -21.63 28.76
N GLY A 276 21.17 -20.55 28.00
CA GLY A 276 21.88 -19.37 28.48
C GLY A 276 21.18 -18.66 29.65
N VAL A 277 19.84 -18.62 29.66
CA VAL A 277 19.07 -18.05 30.78
C VAL A 277 19.13 -18.92 32.03
N GLN A 278 19.20 -20.26 31.89
CA GLN A 278 19.37 -21.16 33.03
C GLN A 278 20.75 -21.08 33.68
N ASP A 279 21.81 -20.84 32.90
CA ASP A 279 23.17 -20.66 33.46
C ASP A 279 23.33 -19.32 34.19
N VAL A 280 22.56 -18.29 33.81
CA VAL A 280 22.55 -16.99 34.51
C VAL A 280 21.80 -17.06 35.84
N ASP A 281 20.70 -17.82 35.91
CA ASP A 281 19.97 -18.03 37.17
C ASP A 281 20.79 -18.81 38.21
N VAL A 282 21.60 -19.78 37.78
CA VAL A 282 22.46 -20.56 38.69
C VAL A 282 23.67 -19.76 39.20
N THR A 283 24.10 -18.73 38.45
CA THR A 283 25.25 -17.91 38.87
C THR A 283 24.88 -16.75 39.81
N MET A 284 23.62 -16.33 39.86
CA MET A 284 23.17 -15.36 40.86
C MET A 284 22.98 -15.97 42.26
N ASP A 285 22.53 -17.23 42.36
CA ASP A 285 22.24 -17.88 43.66
C ASP A 285 23.48 -18.31 44.46
N VAL A 286 24.68 -18.28 43.86
CA VAL A 286 25.95 -18.66 44.55
C VAL A 286 26.67 -17.44 45.15
N SER A 287 26.18 -16.23 44.88
CA SER A 287 26.86 -14.98 45.30
C SER A 287 26.32 -14.32 46.58
N GLU A 288 25.34 -14.92 47.26
CA GLU A 288 24.75 -14.36 48.50
C GLU A 288 25.20 -15.02 49.83
N ASP A 289 26.02 -16.08 49.81
CA ASP A 289 26.59 -16.69 51.03
C ASP A 289 28.13 -16.70 51.01
N SER A 290 28.76 -15.56 51.31
CA SER A 290 30.16 -15.44 51.79
C SER A 290 30.40 -14.11 52.47
#